data_AF-A0A2G9UL87-F1
#
_entry.id   AF-A0A2G9UL87-F1
#
_cell.length_a   1.000
_cell.length_b   1.000
_cell.length_c   1.000
_cell.angle_alpha   90.00
_cell.angle_beta   90.00
_cell.angle_gamma   90.00
#
_symmetry.space_group_name_H-M   'P 1'
#
loop_
_entity.id
_entity.type
_entity.pdbx_description
1 polymer ?
#
loop_
_entity_poly.entity_id
_entity_poly.type
_entity_poly.pdbx_seq_one_letter_code
_entity_poly.pdbx_strand_id
1 'polypeptide(L)'
;MLIKPLITAEDREALSIGLMLTKTAVAKVVWSDESKFLLFGTDEIKFVQHPSSTRSHPRHRPQTVKSGRLAVTVHGSFCGKEVVPFHHIEGDMDFKIYFNIMETVI
;
A
#
# COMPACT_ATOMS: atom_id res chain seq x y z
N MET A 1 -7.21 -9.28 -22.31
CA MET A 1 -7.34 -10.62 -21.71
C MET A 1 -7.23 -10.45 -20.20
N LEU A 2 -8.34 -10.54 -19.47
CA LEU A 2 -8.38 -10.35 -18.01
C LEU A 2 -7.98 -11.68 -17.36
N ILE A 3 -6.81 -11.73 -16.73
CA ILE A 3 -6.38 -12.90 -15.95
C ILE A 3 -7.20 -12.87 -14.68
N LYS A 4 -8.19 -13.77 -14.58
CA LYS A 4 -8.91 -13.98 -13.33
C LYS A 4 -7.94 -14.63 -12.34
N PRO A 5 -7.83 -14.13 -11.09
CA PRO A 5 -7.01 -14.78 -10.09
C PRO A 5 -7.52 -16.21 -9.86
N LEU A 6 -6.60 -17.18 -9.80
CA LEU A 6 -6.92 -18.56 -9.49
C LEU A 6 -7.12 -18.68 -7.98
N ILE A 7 -8.34 -18.38 -7.53
CA ILE A 7 -8.74 -18.46 -6.13
C ILE A 7 -9.11 -19.91 -5.81
N THR A 8 -8.55 -20.46 -4.73
CA THR A 8 -8.85 -21.83 -4.27
C THR A 8 -10.28 -21.93 -3.73
N ALA A 9 -10.81 -23.15 -3.58
CA ALA A 9 -12.15 -23.34 -3.04
C ALA A 9 -12.26 -22.88 -1.58
N GLU A 10 -11.21 -23.07 -0.78
CA GLU A 10 -11.12 -22.67 0.62
C GLU A 10 -11.15 -21.14 0.75
N ASP A 11 -10.40 -20.42 -0.09
CA ASP A 11 -10.43 -18.95 -0.12
C ASP A 11 -11.81 -18.42 -0.49
N ARG A 12 -12.56 -19.11 -1.37
CA ARG A 12 -13.93 -18.72 -1.73
C ARG A 12 -14.91 -18.91 -0.58
N GLU A 13 -14.75 -19.96 0.22
CA GLU A 13 -15.57 -20.21 1.39
C GLU A 13 -15.29 -19.17 2.48
N ALA A 14 -14.03 -18.85 2.74
CA ALA A 14 -13.65 -17.77 3.65
C ALA A 14 -14.22 -16.41 3.22
N LEU A 15 -14.24 -16.11 1.93
CA LEU A 15 -14.86 -14.89 1.38
C LEU A 15 -16.39 -14.85 1.56
N SER A 16 -17.06 -16.00 1.65
CA SER A 16 -18.52 -16.06 1.83
C SER A 16 -18.99 -15.59 3.21
N ILE A 17 -18.13 -15.69 4.23
CA ILE A 17 -18.40 -15.25 5.61
C ILE A 17 -18.61 -13.73 5.68
N GLY A 18 -17.82 -12.95 4.92
CA GLY A 18 -17.92 -11.49 4.90
C GLY A 18 -19.23 -10.95 4.31
N LEU A 19 -19.93 -11.75 3.48
CA LEU A 19 -21.17 -11.35 2.82
C LEU A 19 -22.38 -11.28 3.79
N MET A 20 -22.23 -11.80 5.01
CA MET A 20 -23.30 -11.84 6.01
C MET A 20 -23.41 -10.58 6.89
N LEU A 21 -22.51 -9.59 6.74
CA LEU A 21 -22.55 -8.36 7.55
C LEU A 21 -23.69 -7.43 7.10
N THR A 22 -24.50 -6.97 8.06
CA THR A 22 -25.53 -5.96 7.81
C THR A 22 -24.92 -4.57 7.60
N LYS A 23 -25.58 -3.68 6.84
CA LYS A 23 -25.10 -2.29 6.62
C LYS A 23 -24.76 -1.55 7.92
N THR A 24 -25.53 -1.78 8.98
CA THR A 24 -25.32 -1.18 10.30
C THR A 24 -24.09 -1.74 11.02
N ALA A 25 -23.77 -3.02 10.80
CA ALA A 25 -22.55 -3.63 11.31
C ALA A 25 -21.32 -3.05 10.59
N VAL A 26 -21.36 -2.96 9.25
CA VAL A 26 -20.26 -2.41 8.43
C VAL A 26 -19.91 -0.98 8.83
N ALA A 27 -20.90 -0.15 9.17
CA ALA A 27 -20.68 1.24 9.60
C ALA A 27 -19.94 1.38 10.94
N LYS A 28 -19.91 0.31 11.76
CA LYS A 28 -19.21 0.27 13.05
C LYS A 28 -17.82 -0.38 12.96
N VAL A 29 -17.47 -0.97 11.82
CA VAL A 29 -16.16 -1.59 11.63
C VAL A 29 -15.12 -0.50 11.37
N VAL A 30 -14.00 -0.60 12.09
CA VAL A 30 -12.76 0.11 11.75
C VAL A 30 -11.96 -0.83 10.86
N TRP A 31 -11.66 -0.36 9.65
CA TRP A 31 -10.81 -1.05 8.69
C TRP A 31 -9.40 -0.50 8.84
N SER A 32 -8.40 -1.37 8.81
CA SER A 32 -6.99 -1.00 8.87
C SER A 32 -6.17 -1.84 7.91
N ASP A 33 -5.13 -1.25 7.34
CA ASP A 33 -4.18 -1.95 6.48
C ASP A 33 -2.84 -1.22 6.44
N GLU A 34 -1.80 -1.93 6.02
CA GLU A 34 -0.50 -1.38 5.70
C GLU A 34 -0.33 -1.20 4.19
N SER A 35 0.11 -0.01 3.77
CA SER A 35 0.41 0.25 2.36
C SER A 35 1.81 0.80 2.19
N LYS A 36 2.47 0.38 1.10
CA LYS A 36 3.82 0.80 0.74
C LYS A 36 3.78 1.68 -0.50
N PHE A 37 4.13 2.94 -0.32
CA PHE A 37 4.20 3.94 -1.37
C PHE A 37 5.62 4.05 -1.91
N LEU A 38 5.82 3.72 -3.19
CA LEU A 38 7.11 3.87 -3.87
C LEU A 38 7.25 5.32 -4.35
N LEU A 39 8.38 5.98 -4.08
CA LEU A 39 8.68 7.30 -4.64
C LEU A 39 8.88 7.23 -6.16
N PHE A 40 9.51 6.16 -6.63
CA PHE A 40 9.64 5.85 -8.04
C PHE A 40 8.89 4.54 -8.31
N GLY A 41 7.63 4.67 -8.70
CA GLY A 41 6.80 3.51 -9.03
C GLY A 41 7.37 2.70 -10.19
N THR A 42 7.12 1.39 -10.16
CA THR A 42 7.26 0.48 -11.32
C THR A 42 6.27 0.81 -12.43
N ASP A 43 5.18 1.44 -12.02
CA ASP A 43 4.04 1.77 -12.86
C ASP A 43 4.11 3.28 -13.29
N GLU A 44 5.16 4.00 -12.78
CA GLU A 44 5.74 5.38 -12.99
C GLU A 44 5.01 6.62 -12.36
N ILE A 45 5.63 7.71 -11.82
CA ILE A 45 6.37 8.81 -12.51
C ILE A 45 7.67 9.27 -11.80
N LYS A 46 8.66 9.62 -12.65
CA LYS A 46 10.07 10.00 -12.44
C LYS A 46 10.29 11.49 -12.76
N PHE A 47 11.39 12.13 -12.32
CA PHE A 47 11.93 13.29 -13.06
C PHE A 47 13.46 13.26 -13.25
N VAL A 48 13.85 13.41 -14.52
CA VAL A 48 15.19 13.20 -15.10
C VAL A 48 15.88 14.54 -15.32
N GLN A 49 17.10 14.72 -14.80
CA GLN A 49 17.91 15.91 -15.08
C GLN A 49 18.90 15.67 -16.22
N HIS A 50 19.05 16.67 -17.09
CA HIS A 50 19.96 16.65 -18.24
C HIS A 50 20.76 17.93 -18.36
N PRO A 51 22.05 17.83 -18.69
CA PRO A 51 22.79 18.92 -19.31
C PRO A 51 22.14 19.36 -20.62
N SER A 52 22.23 20.65 -20.99
CA SER A 52 21.76 21.14 -22.29
C SER A 52 22.35 20.28 -23.41
N SER A 53 21.49 19.70 -24.25
CA SER A 53 21.77 18.83 -25.41
C SER A 53 22.12 17.34 -25.16
N THR A 54 22.18 16.83 -23.92
CA THR A 54 22.50 15.39 -23.68
C THR A 54 21.31 14.55 -23.19
N ARG A 55 20.10 15.05 -23.41
CA ARG A 55 18.80 14.43 -23.05
C ARG A 55 18.60 13.00 -23.55
N SER A 56 19.17 12.70 -24.70
CA SER A 56 18.84 11.50 -25.46
C SER A 56 19.90 10.42 -25.36
N HIS A 57 20.96 10.60 -24.57
CA HIS A 57 22.04 9.62 -24.54
C HIS A 57 21.62 8.34 -23.76
N PRO A 58 21.70 7.14 -24.35
CA PRO A 58 21.36 5.88 -23.67
C PRO A 58 22.19 5.58 -22.41
N ARG A 59 23.33 6.28 -22.23
CA ARG A 59 24.19 6.25 -21.03
C ARG A 59 23.61 6.95 -19.80
N HIS A 60 22.58 7.79 -19.98
CA HIS A 60 21.99 8.59 -18.92
C HIS A 60 20.56 8.14 -18.56
N ARG A 61 20.13 6.95 -19.04
CA ARG A 61 18.85 6.35 -18.68
C ARG A 61 19.07 5.12 -17.78
N PRO A 62 18.53 5.10 -16.54
CA PRO A 62 18.52 3.90 -15.73
C PRO A 62 17.59 2.85 -16.35
N GLN A 63 18.08 1.62 -16.48
CA GLN A 63 17.25 0.44 -16.73
C GLN A 63 17.14 -0.34 -15.42
N THR A 64 16.11 -0.07 -14.62
CA THR A 64 15.97 -0.75 -13.32
C THR A 64 14.50 -0.93 -12.93
N VAL A 65 14.14 -2.19 -12.68
CA VAL A 65 12.82 -2.64 -12.19
C VAL A 65 12.54 -2.13 -10.77
N LYS A 66 13.57 -1.83 -9.98
CA LYS A 66 13.45 -1.14 -8.68
C LYS A 66 14.38 0.06 -8.72
N SER A 67 13.84 1.25 -8.96
CA SER A 67 14.56 2.48 -8.63
C SER A 67 14.84 2.45 -7.12
N GLY A 68 16.09 2.64 -6.74
CA GLY A 68 16.55 2.40 -5.37
C GLY A 68 15.77 3.15 -4.28
N ARG A 69 15.51 2.43 -3.19
CA ARG A 69 15.54 2.88 -1.78
C ARG A 69 14.57 3.95 -1.26
N LEU A 70 13.70 4.57 -2.06
CA LEU A 70 12.68 5.48 -1.53
C LEU A 70 11.29 4.86 -1.64
N ALA A 71 10.88 4.21 -0.56
CA ALA A 71 9.51 3.78 -0.33
C ALA A 71 9.12 4.14 1.11
N VAL A 72 7.90 4.61 1.29
CA VAL A 72 7.32 4.93 2.60
C VAL A 72 6.24 3.90 2.89
N THR A 73 6.33 3.25 4.04
CA THR A 73 5.30 2.32 4.50
C THR A 73 4.46 3.03 5.56
N VAL A 74 3.13 2.97 5.44
CA VAL A 74 2.22 3.61 6.40
C VAL A 74 1.17 2.61 6.85
N HIS A 75 0.77 2.72 8.12
CA HIS A 75 -0.45 2.12 8.64
C HIS A 75 -1.55 3.17 8.59
N GLY A 76 -2.72 2.78 8.08
CA GLY A 76 -3.89 3.63 8.06
C GLY A 76 -5.11 2.88 8.55
N SER A 77 -6.01 3.60 9.21
CA SER A 77 -7.32 3.07 9.59
C SER A 77 -8.44 4.05 9.24
N PHE A 78 -9.62 3.52 9.00
CA PHE A 78 -10.80 4.33 8.72
C PHE A 78 -12.07 3.59 9.14
N CYS A 79 -13.11 4.34 9.45
CA CYS A 79 -14.45 3.79 9.67
C CYS A 79 -15.42 4.43 8.67
N GLY A 80 -16.69 4.00 8.69
CA GLY A 80 -17.71 4.54 7.79
C GLY A 80 -17.96 6.07 7.90
N LYS A 81 -17.36 6.75 8.88
CA LYS A 81 -17.54 8.18 9.15
C LYS A 81 -16.29 9.03 8.92
N GLU A 82 -15.09 8.48 9.16
CA GLU A 82 -13.86 9.27 9.22
C GLU A 82 -12.62 8.41 8.91
N VAL A 83 -11.59 9.08 8.40
CA VAL A 83 -10.23 8.54 8.23
C VAL A 83 -9.41 8.92 9.46
N VAL A 84 -8.81 7.91 10.08
CA VAL A 84 -7.96 8.06 11.27
C VAL A 84 -6.54 8.49 10.82
N PRO A 85 -5.74 9.17 11.66
CA PRO A 85 -4.39 9.58 11.29
C PRO A 85 -3.51 8.43 10.77
N PHE A 86 -2.78 8.68 9.68
CA PHE A 86 -1.80 7.72 9.17
C PHE A 86 -0.55 7.71 10.04
N HIS A 87 -0.06 6.50 10.38
CA HIS A 87 1.19 6.31 11.10
C HIS A 87 2.29 5.83 10.16
N HIS A 88 3.39 6.59 10.06
CA HIS A 88 4.55 6.19 9.28
C HIS A 88 5.31 5.06 10.00
N ILE A 89 5.53 3.95 9.30
CA ILE A 89 6.27 2.80 9.83
C ILE A 89 7.72 2.92 9.39
N GLU A 90 8.62 3.06 10.37
CA GLU A 90 10.06 3.09 10.12
C GLU A 90 10.64 1.67 10.16
N GLY A 91 11.23 1.22 9.05
CA GLY A 91 11.84 -0.11 8.94
C GLY A 91 10.83 -1.24 8.77
N ASP A 92 11.23 -2.45 9.19
CA ASP A 92 10.36 -3.62 9.17
C ASP A 92 9.47 -3.63 10.41
N MET A 93 8.17 -3.85 10.19
CA MET A 93 7.19 -3.87 11.28
C MET A 93 7.38 -5.13 12.16
N ASP A 94 7.48 -4.93 13.46
CA ASP A 94 7.40 -6.00 14.46
C ASP A 94 6.08 -5.92 15.25
N PHE A 95 5.81 -6.94 16.06
CA PHE A 95 4.59 -6.99 16.86
C PHE A 95 4.50 -5.86 17.91
N LYS A 96 5.64 -5.31 18.38
CA LYS A 96 5.67 -4.25 19.37
C LYS A 96 5.29 -2.91 18.75
N ILE A 97 5.80 -2.64 17.55
CA ILE A 97 5.43 -1.48 16.74
C ILE A 97 3.95 -1.55 16.42
N TYR A 98 3.44 -2.72 16.01
CA TYR A 98 2.01 -2.90 15.77
C TYR A 98 1.17 -2.61 17.02
N PHE A 99 1.56 -3.17 18.18
CA PHE A 99 0.83 -2.92 19.43
C PHE A 99 0.81 -1.44 19.81
N ASN A 100 1.95 -0.75 19.65
CA ASN A 100 2.03 0.68 19.89
C ASN A 100 1.14 1.49 18.94
N ILE A 101 1.02 1.10 17.66
CA ILE A 101 0.11 1.74 16.70
C ILE A 101 -1.35 1.54 17.12
N MET A 102 -1.72 0.33 17.56
CA MET A 102 -3.07 0.06 18.06
C MET A 102 -3.42 0.94 19.28
N GLU A 103 -2.48 1.18 20.19
CA GLU A 103 -2.73 2.03 21.37
C GLU A 103 -2.77 3.53 21.05
N THR A 104 -2.07 3.96 19.99
CA THR A 104 -1.87 5.38 19.70
C THR A 104 -2.79 5.91 18.61
N VAL A 105 -3.25 5.07 17.69
CA VAL A 105 -3.96 5.48 16.46
C VAL A 105 -5.40 5.00 16.42
N ILE A 106 -5.71 3.79 16.90
CA ILE A 106 -7.04 3.16 16.79
C ILE A 106 -7.83 3.30 18.10
#